data_AF-Q4PJY4-F1
#
_entry.id   AF-Q4PJY4-F1
#
_cell.length_a   1.000
_cell.length_b   1.000
_cell.length_c   1.000
_cell.angle_alpha   90.00
_cell.angle_beta   90.00
_cell.angle_gamma   90.00
#
_symmetry.space_group_name_H-M   'P 1'
#
loop_
_entity.id
_entity.type
_entity.pdbx_description
1 polymer ?
#
loop_
_entity_poly.entity_id
_entity_poly.type
_entity_poly.pdbx_seq_one_letter_code
_entity_poly.pdbx_strand_id
1 'polypeptide(L)'
;MLKIIFPSIMLLPLTWLSNKKNLWVNVTSYSFMISLTSAMFLWQNDMNNLNFSLLFSTDPLSSPLIILTTWLLPLMLLASQNHMKKETELNKKTYISMLVLLQILLIMAFSANELIMFYILFEATLIPTLIIITRWGNQTERLNAGLYFLFYTLIGSIPLLIALIYIQNMKGT
;
A
#
# COMPACT_ATOMS: atom_id res chain seq x y z
N MET A 1 12.31 8.30 -1.80
CA MET A 1 11.34 7.17 -1.81
C MET A 1 11.87 5.82 -2.28
N LEU A 2 12.69 5.73 -3.34
CA LEU A 2 13.21 4.46 -3.86
C LEU A 2 13.86 3.53 -2.80
N LYS A 3 14.52 4.11 -1.79
CA LYS A 3 15.11 3.39 -0.65
C LYS A 3 14.10 2.53 0.14
N ILE A 4 12.81 2.88 0.12
CA ILE A 4 11.73 2.12 0.77
C ILE A 4 10.97 1.30 -0.26
N ILE A 5 10.69 1.88 -1.43
CA ILE A 5 9.95 1.21 -2.51
C ILE A 5 10.69 -0.06 -2.96
N PHE A 6 11.99 0.00 -3.19
CA PHE A 6 12.75 -1.15 -3.68
C PHE A 6 12.75 -2.33 -2.69
N PRO A 7 13.06 -2.15 -1.38
CA PRO A 7 12.86 -3.22 -0.39
C PRO A 7 11.44 -3.75 -0.31
N SER A 8 10.42 -2.88 -0.43
CA SER A 8 9.02 -3.32 -0.41
C SER A 8 8.66 -4.19 -1.63
N ILE A 9 9.15 -3.85 -2.82
CA ILE A 9 9.00 -4.70 -4.02
C ILE A 9 9.71 -6.04 -3.81
N MET A 10 10.90 -6.04 -3.18
CA MET A 10 11.65 -7.26 -2.89
C MET A 10 10.99 -8.19 -1.87
N LEU A 11 9.97 -7.73 -1.13
CA LEU A 11 9.13 -8.63 -0.34
C LEU A 11 8.32 -9.60 -1.23
N LEU A 12 7.95 -9.22 -2.45
CA LEU A 12 7.25 -10.12 -3.38
C LEU A 12 8.08 -11.37 -3.71
N PRO A 13 9.28 -11.29 -4.30
CA PRO A 13 10.08 -12.48 -4.55
C PRO A 13 10.44 -13.22 -3.25
N LEU A 14 10.66 -12.51 -2.14
CA LEU A 14 10.87 -13.14 -0.84
C LEU A 14 9.71 -14.06 -0.43
N THR A 15 8.46 -13.61 -0.58
CA THR A 15 7.28 -14.42 -0.23
C THR A 15 7.21 -15.70 -1.07
N TRP A 16 7.48 -15.61 -2.37
CA TRP A 16 7.38 -16.74 -3.29
C TRP A 16 8.54 -17.72 -3.14
N LEU A 17 9.75 -17.23 -2.89
CA LEU A 17 10.96 -18.05 -2.74
C LEU A 17 11.13 -18.64 -1.32
N SER A 18 10.40 -18.12 -0.33
CA SER A 18 10.51 -18.61 1.04
C SER A 18 9.97 -20.04 1.23
N ASN A 19 10.65 -20.78 2.11
CA ASN A 19 10.23 -22.09 2.58
C ASN A 19 8.94 -21.99 3.40
N LYS A 20 8.04 -22.98 3.28
CA LYS A 20 6.72 -23.02 3.94
C LYS A 20 6.76 -22.70 5.44
N LYS A 21 7.73 -23.28 6.17
CA LYS A 21 7.89 -23.08 7.62
C LYS A 21 8.32 -21.66 7.99
N ASN A 22 9.16 -21.04 7.17
CA ASN A 22 9.79 -19.75 7.48
C ASN A 22 9.13 -18.58 6.75
N LEU A 23 8.10 -18.83 5.95
CA LEU A 23 7.44 -17.82 5.13
C LEU A 23 6.95 -16.62 5.95
N TRP A 24 6.19 -16.87 7.02
CA TRP A 24 5.68 -15.80 7.87
C TRP A 24 6.80 -15.09 8.63
N VAL A 25 7.76 -15.85 9.17
CA VAL A 25 8.90 -15.30 9.92
C VAL A 25 9.74 -14.38 9.04
N ASN A 26 10.09 -14.83 7.84
CA ASN A 26 10.91 -14.04 6.91
C ASN A 26 10.18 -12.76 6.49
N VAL A 27 8.93 -12.85 6.04
CA VAL A 27 8.21 -11.67 5.55
C VAL A 27 8.01 -10.66 6.69
N THR A 28 7.63 -11.12 7.89
CA THR A 28 7.46 -10.25 9.06
C THR A 28 8.78 -9.57 9.45
N SER A 29 9.90 -10.30 9.54
CA SER A 29 11.18 -9.73 9.95
C SER A 29 11.68 -8.67 8.94
N TYR A 30 11.63 -8.95 7.64
CA TYR A 30 12.02 -7.97 6.63
C TYR A 30 11.06 -6.78 6.56
N SER A 31 9.76 -6.98 6.82
CA SER A 31 8.81 -5.86 6.91
C SER A 31 9.06 -4.94 8.11
N PHE A 32 9.47 -5.48 9.27
CA PHE A 32 9.91 -4.68 10.41
C PHE A 32 11.21 -3.92 10.11
N MET A 33 12.13 -4.52 9.35
CA MET A 33 13.34 -3.81 8.91
C MET A 33 12.98 -2.63 8.00
N ILE A 34 12.00 -2.78 7.10
CA ILE A 34 11.50 -1.68 6.27
C ILE A 34 10.81 -0.59 7.10
N SER A 35 10.03 -0.96 8.12
CA SER A 35 9.41 0.04 8.99
C SER A 35 10.45 0.83 9.78
N LEU A 36 11.53 0.19 10.25
CA LEU A 36 12.63 0.89 10.92
C LEU A 36 13.36 1.86 9.98
N THR A 37 13.63 1.48 8.73
CA THR A 37 14.26 2.41 7.78
C THR A 37 13.34 3.58 7.43
N SER A 38 12.02 3.39 7.45
CA SER A 38 11.07 4.48 7.19
C SER A 38 11.08 5.60 8.23
N ALA A 39 11.51 5.32 9.47
CA ALA A 39 11.63 6.32 10.53
C ALA A 39 12.61 7.46 10.19
N MET A 40 13.51 7.25 9.23
CA MET A 40 14.41 8.30 8.73
C MET A 40 13.65 9.51 8.13
N PHE A 41 12.41 9.32 7.67
CA PHE A 41 11.59 10.42 7.12
C PHE A 41 11.00 11.36 8.17
N LEU A 42 11.11 11.04 9.47
CA LEU A 42 10.77 11.98 10.55
C LEU A 42 11.74 13.16 10.63
N TRP A 43 12.92 13.02 10.03
CA TRP A 43 13.92 14.07 10.02
C TRP A 43 13.59 15.12 8.95
N GLN A 44 12.56 15.90 9.21
CA GLN A 44 12.12 17.03 8.40
C GLN A 44 12.34 18.34 9.15
N ASN A 45 12.83 19.36 8.44
CA ASN A 45 12.83 20.72 8.92
C ASN A 45 11.52 21.38 8.47
N ASP A 46 10.85 22.08 9.38
CA ASP A 46 9.47 22.59 9.21
C ASP A 46 9.21 23.41 7.93
N MET A 47 10.27 23.95 7.29
CA MET A 47 10.15 24.87 6.15
C MET A 47 10.39 24.22 4.79
N ASN A 48 11.02 23.05 4.71
CA ASN A 48 11.41 22.44 3.44
C ASN A 48 10.86 21.02 3.28
N ASN A 49 10.06 20.84 2.24
CA ASN A 49 9.69 19.52 1.74
C ASN A 49 10.95 18.74 1.34
N LEU A 50 11.00 17.46 1.71
CA LEU A 50 12.05 16.54 1.28
C LEU A 50 11.75 16.08 -0.15
N ASN A 51 12.21 16.86 -1.12
CA ASN A 51 12.10 16.52 -2.53
C ASN A 51 13.16 15.49 -2.91
N PHE A 52 12.75 14.28 -3.29
CA PHE A 52 13.69 13.24 -3.74
C PHE A 52 13.91 13.28 -5.25
N SER A 53 12.85 13.51 -6.01
CA SER A 53 12.83 13.51 -7.48
C SER A 53 11.57 14.21 -7.98
N LEU A 54 11.47 14.47 -9.29
CA LEU A 54 10.26 15.05 -9.91
C LEU A 54 8.98 14.27 -9.61
N LEU A 55 9.08 12.94 -9.48
CA LEU A 55 7.94 12.06 -9.23
C LEU A 55 7.59 11.93 -7.75
N PHE A 56 8.59 12.06 -6.87
CA PHE A 56 8.46 11.70 -5.46
C PHE A 56 9.00 12.77 -4.51
N SER A 57 8.14 13.24 -3.62
CA SER A 57 8.42 14.20 -2.55
C SER A 57 7.80 13.71 -1.24
N THR A 58 8.29 14.20 -0.11
CA THR A 58 7.68 13.95 1.20
C THR A 58 7.67 15.20 2.06
N ASP A 59 6.54 15.42 2.69
CA ASP A 59 6.18 16.62 3.44
C ASP A 59 5.89 16.22 4.89
N PRO A 60 5.79 17.16 5.84
CA PRO A 60 5.40 16.87 7.23
C PRO A 60 4.04 16.18 7.37
N LEU A 61 3.17 16.26 6.35
CA LEU A 61 1.92 15.52 6.31
C LEU A 61 2.08 14.08 5.82
N SER A 62 2.90 13.85 4.79
CA SER A 62 3.03 12.52 4.19
C SER A 62 4.01 11.62 4.95
N SER A 63 5.02 12.19 5.63
CA SER A 63 5.98 11.39 6.38
C SER A 63 5.36 10.51 7.47
N PRO A 64 4.41 10.98 8.32
CA PRO A 64 3.78 10.14 9.33
C PRO A 64 2.87 9.07 8.71
N LEU A 65 2.20 9.40 7.60
CA LEU A 65 1.36 8.46 6.86
C LEU A 65 2.19 7.33 6.24
N ILE A 66 3.33 7.64 5.64
CA ILE A 66 4.25 6.64 5.09
C ILE A 66 4.78 5.73 6.21
N ILE A 67 5.19 6.30 7.35
CA ILE A 67 5.67 5.51 8.50
C ILE A 67 4.57 4.62 9.07
N LEU A 68 3.34 5.13 9.16
CA LEU A 68 2.20 4.32 9.60
C LEU A 68 1.95 3.16 8.62
N THR A 69 2.01 3.41 7.31
CA THR A 69 1.77 2.36 6.31
C THR A 69 2.82 1.25 6.34
N THR A 70 4.09 1.59 6.51
CA THR A 70 5.19 0.61 6.62
C THR A 70 5.12 -0.15 7.93
N TRP A 71 4.67 0.49 9.01
CA TRP A 71 4.47 -0.12 10.31
C TRP A 71 3.25 -1.06 10.36
N LEU A 72 2.19 -0.76 9.61
CA LEU A 72 0.98 -1.59 9.59
C LEU A 72 1.21 -2.96 8.95
N LEU A 73 2.08 -3.10 7.95
CA LEU A 73 2.28 -4.39 7.29
C LEU A 73 2.75 -5.52 8.24
N PRO A 74 3.82 -5.38 9.05
CA PRO A 74 4.21 -6.42 9.99
C PRO A 74 3.09 -6.75 10.99
N LEU A 75 2.32 -5.75 11.44
CA LEU A 75 1.19 -5.95 12.35
C LEU A 75 0.07 -6.77 11.69
N MET A 76 -0.29 -6.44 10.44
CA MET A 76 -1.30 -7.18 9.68
C MET A 76 -0.86 -8.63 9.42
N LEU A 77 0.43 -8.86 9.18
CA LEU A 77 0.97 -10.21 9.04
C LEU A 77 0.86 -11.00 10.34
N LEU A 78 1.19 -10.42 11.49
CA LEU A 78 1.05 -11.09 12.78
C LEU A 78 -0.42 -11.42 13.10
N ALA A 79 -1.35 -10.49 12.83
CA ALA A 79 -2.77 -10.68 13.09
C ALA A 79 -3.39 -11.78 12.21
N SER A 80 -3.03 -11.83 10.92
CA SER A 80 -3.63 -12.75 9.95
C SER A 80 -3.11 -14.19 10.00
N GLN A 81 -1.94 -14.42 10.60
CA GLN A 81 -1.30 -15.74 10.69
C GLN A 81 -2.22 -16.82 11.22
N ASN A 82 -2.98 -16.54 12.29
CA ASN A 82 -3.79 -17.55 12.95
C ASN A 82 -5.00 -17.97 12.09
N HIS A 83 -5.65 -17.01 11.44
CA HIS A 83 -6.80 -17.26 10.57
C HIS A 83 -6.39 -18.06 9.32
N MET A 84 -5.20 -17.77 8.77
CA MET A 84 -4.69 -18.39 7.55
C MET A 84 -4.04 -19.77 7.77
N LYS A 85 -4.00 -20.34 8.98
CA LYS A 85 -3.30 -21.62 9.25
C LYS A 85 -3.81 -22.78 8.39
N LYS A 86 -5.14 -22.86 8.22
CA LYS A 86 -5.83 -23.95 7.50
C LYS A 86 -5.81 -23.78 5.97
N GLU A 87 -5.41 -22.61 5.48
CA GLU A 87 -5.36 -22.31 4.05
C GLU A 87 -4.21 -23.05 3.34
N THR A 88 -4.39 -23.24 2.02
CA THR A 88 -3.33 -23.79 1.17
C THR A 88 -2.13 -22.85 1.11
N GLU A 89 -0.94 -23.41 0.87
CA GLU A 89 0.30 -22.64 0.79
C GLU A 89 0.27 -21.57 -0.30
N LEU A 90 -0.39 -21.86 -1.43
CA LEU A 90 -0.55 -20.91 -2.53
C LEU A 90 -1.50 -19.76 -2.13
N ASN A 91 -2.58 -20.05 -1.39
CA ASN A 91 -3.48 -19.02 -0.87
C ASN A 91 -2.80 -18.13 0.18
N LYS A 92 -1.92 -18.70 1.03
CA LYS A 92 -1.10 -17.91 1.98
C LYS A 92 -0.15 -16.96 1.24
N LYS A 93 0.57 -17.47 0.24
CA LYS A 93 1.50 -16.66 -0.58
C LYS A 93 0.77 -15.54 -1.32
N THR A 94 -0.37 -15.84 -1.94
CA THR A 94 -1.17 -14.84 -2.64
C THR A 94 -1.75 -13.78 -1.68
N TYR A 95 -2.25 -14.18 -0.51
CA TYR A 95 -2.72 -13.22 0.51
C TYR A 95 -1.63 -12.25 0.94
N ILE A 96 -0.44 -12.77 1.28
CA ILE A 96 0.69 -11.92 1.67
C ILE A 96 1.12 -11.03 0.50
N SER A 97 1.12 -11.54 -0.73
CA SER A 97 1.43 -10.72 -1.91
C SER A 97 0.44 -9.58 -2.11
N MET A 98 -0.84 -9.76 -1.79
CA MET A 98 -1.85 -8.69 -1.85
C MET A 98 -1.62 -7.62 -0.78
N LEU A 99 -1.24 -8.03 0.45
CA LEU A 99 -0.86 -7.07 1.50
C LEU A 99 0.39 -6.28 1.12
N VAL A 100 1.40 -6.93 0.56
CA VAL A 100 2.64 -6.28 0.09
C VAL A 100 2.33 -5.33 -1.09
N LEU A 101 1.50 -5.75 -2.05
CA LEU A 101 1.07 -4.90 -3.16
C LEU A 101 0.34 -3.65 -2.65
N LEU A 102 -0.56 -3.83 -1.68
CA LEU A 102 -1.27 -2.72 -1.04
C LEU A 102 -0.30 -1.73 -0.39
N GLN A 103 0.69 -2.23 0.36
CA GLN A 103 1.71 -1.38 0.98
C GLN A 103 2.50 -0.58 -0.08
N ILE A 104 2.94 -1.23 -1.15
CA ILE A 104 3.71 -0.57 -2.23
C ILE A 104 2.90 0.58 -2.84
N LEU A 105 1.63 0.33 -3.16
CA LEU A 105 0.72 1.33 -3.75
C LEU A 105 0.51 2.52 -2.81
N LEU A 106 0.28 2.28 -1.51
CA LEU A 106 0.10 3.34 -0.52
C LEU A 106 1.36 4.20 -0.33
N ILE A 107 2.54 3.57 -0.26
CA ILE A 107 3.81 4.31 -0.15
C ILE A 107 4.02 5.21 -1.37
N MET A 108 3.72 4.71 -2.58
CA MET A 108 3.81 5.52 -3.79
C MET A 108 2.74 6.61 -3.82
N ALA A 109 1.50 6.34 -3.39
CA ALA A 109 0.43 7.32 -3.36
C ALA A 109 0.78 8.51 -2.45
N PHE A 110 1.18 8.26 -1.20
CA PHE A 110 1.51 9.34 -0.27
C PHE A 110 2.77 10.12 -0.62
N SER A 111 3.59 9.61 -1.54
CA SER A 111 4.78 10.32 -2.00
C SER A 111 4.68 10.86 -3.42
N ALA A 112 3.55 10.68 -4.11
CA ALA A 112 3.37 11.18 -5.46
C ALA A 112 3.33 12.73 -5.45
N ASN A 113 4.17 13.34 -6.28
CA ASN A 113 4.22 14.80 -6.41
C ASN A 113 3.10 15.34 -7.33
N GLU A 114 2.73 14.59 -8.36
CA GLU A 114 1.69 14.96 -9.33
C GLU A 114 0.31 14.42 -8.92
N LEU A 115 -0.73 15.27 -9.01
CA LEU A 115 -2.08 14.93 -8.54
C LEU A 115 -2.73 13.79 -9.34
N ILE A 116 -2.48 13.74 -10.66
CA ILE A 116 -2.99 12.65 -11.50
C ILE A 116 -2.31 11.32 -11.13
N MET A 117 -1.01 11.36 -10.82
CA MET A 117 -0.28 10.17 -10.36
C MET A 117 -0.80 9.69 -9.00
N PHE A 118 -1.05 10.62 -8.07
CA PHE A 118 -1.73 10.32 -6.80
C PHE A 118 -3.07 9.63 -7.05
N TYR A 119 -3.92 10.17 -7.94
CA TYR A 119 -5.22 9.60 -8.27
C TYR A 119 -5.12 8.16 -8.79
N ILE A 120 -4.23 7.91 -9.77
CA ILE A 120 -4.05 6.57 -10.35
C ILE A 120 -3.60 5.58 -9.28
N LEU A 121 -2.64 5.97 -8.42
CA LEU A 121 -2.14 5.12 -7.35
C LEU A 121 -3.20 4.87 -6.27
N PHE A 122 -3.99 5.90 -5.94
CA PHE A 122 -5.09 5.80 -4.99
C PHE A 122 -6.15 4.81 -5.48
N GLU A 123 -6.62 4.93 -6.72
CA GLU A 123 -7.55 3.98 -7.33
C GLU A 123 -6.97 2.57 -7.45
N ALA A 124 -5.67 2.45 -7.74
CA ALA A 124 -5.01 1.16 -7.80
C ALA A 124 -5.04 0.41 -6.46
N THR A 125 -5.12 1.09 -5.31
CA THR A 125 -5.25 0.42 -3.99
C THR A 125 -6.57 -0.34 -3.83
N LEU A 126 -7.61 0.03 -4.59
CA LEU A 126 -8.91 -0.65 -4.55
C LEU A 126 -8.82 -2.11 -4.98
N ILE A 127 -7.90 -2.44 -5.89
CA ILE A 127 -7.77 -3.79 -6.44
C ILE A 127 -7.32 -4.79 -5.35
N PRO A 128 -6.14 -4.64 -4.71
CA PRO A 128 -5.73 -5.58 -3.66
C PRO A 128 -6.67 -5.57 -2.45
N THR A 129 -7.25 -4.42 -2.06
CA THR A 129 -8.22 -4.38 -0.96
C THR A 129 -9.49 -5.16 -1.27
N LEU A 130 -10.06 -5.00 -2.46
CA LEU A 130 -11.25 -5.75 -2.89
C LEU A 130 -10.98 -7.25 -2.93
N ILE A 131 -9.82 -7.66 -3.47
CA ILE A 131 -9.44 -9.07 -3.50
C ILE A 131 -9.34 -9.62 -2.07
N ILE A 132 -8.74 -8.86 -1.14
CA ILE A 132 -8.63 -9.27 0.27
C ILE A 132 -10.01 -9.49 0.89
N ILE A 133 -10.92 -8.51 0.75
CA ILE A 133 -12.27 -8.56 1.34
C ILE A 133 -13.09 -9.72 0.77
N THR A 134 -13.16 -9.82 -0.56
CA THR A 134 -14.04 -10.78 -1.23
C THR A 134 -13.55 -12.22 -1.14
N ARG A 135 -12.23 -12.44 -1.11
CA ARG A 135 -11.63 -13.79 -1.10
C ARG A 135 -11.44 -14.34 0.31
N TRP A 136 -10.91 -13.54 1.24
CA TRP A 136 -10.54 -13.98 2.60
C TRP A 136 -11.42 -13.39 3.72
N GLY A 137 -12.51 -12.69 3.38
CA GLY A 137 -13.55 -12.35 4.36
C GLY A 137 -14.29 -13.60 4.84
N ASN A 138 -14.64 -13.68 6.12
CA ASN A 138 -15.25 -14.90 6.71
C ASN A 138 -16.76 -15.00 6.46
N GLN A 139 -17.47 -13.86 6.39
CA GLN A 139 -18.93 -13.82 6.28
C GLN A 139 -19.40 -13.86 4.81
N THR A 140 -20.62 -14.34 4.59
CA THR A 140 -21.26 -14.37 3.26
C THR A 140 -21.45 -12.99 2.66
N GLU A 141 -21.69 -11.99 3.51
CA GLU A 141 -21.89 -10.58 3.12
C GLU A 141 -20.63 -9.91 2.56
N ARG A 142 -19.47 -10.58 2.56
CA ARG A 142 -18.20 -10.04 2.03
C ARG A 142 -18.28 -9.60 0.57
N LEU A 143 -19.10 -10.28 -0.24
CA LEU A 143 -19.29 -9.90 -1.64
C LEU A 143 -20.06 -8.57 -1.74
N ASN A 144 -21.13 -8.43 -0.95
CA ASN A 144 -21.90 -7.19 -0.91
C ASN A 144 -21.05 -6.04 -0.36
N ALA A 145 -20.29 -6.26 0.71
CA ALA A 145 -19.37 -5.27 1.26
C ALA A 145 -18.30 -4.84 0.24
N GLY A 146 -17.75 -5.79 -0.53
CA GLY A 146 -16.82 -5.50 -1.63
C GLY A 146 -17.44 -4.66 -2.74
N LEU A 147 -18.69 -4.95 -3.13
CA LEU A 147 -19.42 -4.16 -4.12
C LEU A 147 -19.68 -2.73 -3.63
N TYR A 148 -20.15 -2.56 -2.38
CA TYR A 148 -20.36 -1.23 -1.80
C TYR A 148 -19.06 -0.43 -1.73
N PHE A 149 -17.98 -1.05 -1.28
CA PHE A 149 -16.66 -0.42 -1.21
C PHE A 149 -16.20 0.08 -2.59
N LEU A 150 -16.32 -0.74 -3.63
CA LEU A 150 -15.90 -0.37 -4.99
C LEU A 150 -16.79 0.71 -5.60
N PHE A 151 -18.11 0.58 -5.53
CA PHE A 151 -18.99 1.53 -6.20
C PHE A 151 -19.01 2.89 -5.52
N TYR A 152 -18.96 2.94 -4.19
CA TYR A 152 -18.90 4.22 -3.48
C TYR A 152 -17.59 4.98 -3.76
N THR A 153 -16.48 4.26 -3.89
CA THR A 153 -15.19 4.88 -4.22
C THR A 153 -15.16 5.36 -5.66
N LEU A 154 -15.53 4.51 -6.64
CA LEU A 154 -15.51 4.87 -8.06
C LEU A 154 -16.46 6.02 -8.41
N ILE A 155 -17.68 6.01 -7.88
CA ILE A 155 -18.66 7.07 -8.18
C ILE A 155 -18.17 8.42 -7.63
N GLY A 156 -17.51 8.42 -6.46
CA GLY A 156 -16.92 9.62 -5.89
C GLY A 156 -15.65 10.08 -6.61
N SER A 157 -14.87 9.15 -7.16
CA SER A 157 -13.57 9.45 -7.75
C SER A 157 -13.62 9.88 -9.23
N ILE A 158 -14.63 9.47 -9.99
CA ILE A 158 -14.78 9.92 -11.39
C ILE A 158 -14.94 11.45 -11.50
N PRO A 159 -15.78 12.14 -10.70
CA PRO A 159 -15.84 13.60 -10.69
C PRO A 159 -14.49 14.25 -10.33
N LEU A 160 -13.75 13.64 -9.39
CA LEU A 160 -12.41 14.09 -9.01
C LEU A 160 -11.45 14.01 -10.19
N LEU A 161 -11.46 12.93 -10.97
CA LEU A 161 -10.63 12.79 -12.17
C LEU A 161 -10.90 13.90 -13.19
N ILE A 162 -12.18 14.21 -13.45
CA ILE A 162 -12.58 15.27 -14.37
C ILE A 162 -12.05 16.63 -13.87
N ALA A 163 -12.17 16.91 -12.57
CA ALA A 163 -11.66 18.13 -11.97
C ALA A 163 -10.13 18.22 -12.08
N LEU A 164 -9.40 17.14 -11.85
CA LEU A 164 -7.94 17.10 -11.97
C LEU A 164 -7.46 17.35 -13.40
N ILE A 165 -8.09 16.72 -14.40
CA ILE A 165 -7.77 16.96 -15.81
C ILE A 165 -8.07 18.42 -16.19
N TYR A 166 -9.17 18.98 -15.69
CA TYR A 166 -9.48 20.39 -15.92
C TYR A 166 -8.40 21.32 -15.34
N ILE A 167 -7.94 21.05 -14.11
CA ILE A 167 -6.85 21.81 -13.47
C ILE A 167 -5.56 21.68 -14.28
N GLN A 168 -5.22 20.47 -14.74
CA GLN A 168 -4.04 20.22 -15.58
C GLN A 168 -4.07 21.08 -16.84
N ASN A 169 -5.21 21.13 -17.52
CA ASN A 169 -5.37 21.91 -18.75
C ASN A 169 -5.28 23.42 -18.50
N MET A 170 -5.77 23.89 -17.35
CA MET A 170 -5.76 25.31 -16.99
C MET A 170 -4.38 25.80 -16.53
N LYS A 171 -3.66 25.01 -15.74
CA LYS A 171 -2.36 25.39 -15.14
C LYS A 171 -1.16 24.94 -15.96
N GLY A 172 -1.34 23.96 -16.86
CA GLY A 172 -0.27 23.36 -17.66
C GLY A 172 0.60 22.35 -16.89
N THR A 173 0.38 22.20 -15.59
CA THR A 173 1.03 21.28 -14.65
C THR A 173 0.03 20.83 -13.61
#